data_AF-A0A3D3CFZ6-F1
#
_entry.id   AF-A0A3D3CFZ6-F1
#
_cell.length_a   1.000
_cell.length_b   1.000
_cell.length_c   1.000
_cell.angle_alpha   90.00
_cell.angle_beta   90.00
_cell.angle_gamma   90.00
#
_symmetry.space_group_name_H-M   'P 1'
#
loop_
_entity.id
_entity.type
_entity.pdbx_description
1 polymer ?
#
loop_
_entity_poly.entity_id
_entity_poly.type
_entity_poly.pdbx_seq_one_letter_code
_entity_poly.pdbx_strand_id
1 'polypeptide(L)' 'PLAGLVRLKEMGTLPKGIRVVLVLTGNGLKDPDAAVQTIARPIEIDSSWDALSEVLPL' A
#
# COMPACT_ATOMS: atom_id res chain seq x y z
N PRO A 1 -4.62 -5.69 -12.28
CA PRO A 1 -3.82 -6.89 -12.66
C PRO A 1 -3.23 -7.63 -11.45
N LEU A 2 -2.67 -6.92 -10.45
CA LEU A 2 -2.12 -7.53 -9.24
C LEU A 2 -3.13 -8.40 -8.48
N ALA A 3 -4.34 -7.90 -8.22
CA ALA A 3 -5.39 -8.64 -7.52
C ALA A 3 -5.73 -9.98 -8.20
N GLY A 4 -5.78 -10.01 -9.53
CA GLY A 4 -6.00 -11.24 -10.29
C GLY A 4 -4.85 -12.25 -10.12
N LEU A 5 -3.60 -11.78 -10.13
CA LEU A 5 -2.43 -12.63 -9.89
C LEU A 5 -2.44 -13.23 -8.47
N VAL A 6 -2.78 -12.43 -7.46
CA VAL A 6 -2.92 -12.90 -6.06
C VAL A 6 -3.97 -14.01 -5.99
N ARG A 7 -5.15 -13.80 -6.58
CA ARG A 7 -6.21 -14.82 -6.61
C ARG A 7 -5.76 -16.12 -7.30
N LEU A 8 -5.07 -16.03 -8.44
CA LEU A 8 -4.56 -17.22 -9.13
C LEU A 8 -3.50 -17.98 -8.30
N LYS A 9 -2.68 -17.25 -7.53
CA LYS A 9 -1.72 -17.84 -6.59
C LYS A 9 -2.45 -18.59 -5.47
N GLU A 10 -3.48 -17.97 -4.88
CA GLU A 10 -4.30 -18.59 -3.82
C GLU A 10 -5.04 -19.84 -4.32
N MET A 11 -5.49 -19.84 -5.58
CA MET A 11 -6.10 -20.99 -6.23
C MET A 11 -5.11 -22.10 -6.58
N GLY A 12 -3.79 -21.86 -6.45
CA GLY A 12 -2.77 -22.85 -6.79
C GLY A 12 -2.64 -23.18 -8.28
N THR A 13 -3.17 -22.33 -9.16
CA THR A 13 -3.23 -22.59 -10.62
C THR A 13 -2.02 -22.05 -11.39
N LEU A 14 -1.14 -21.28 -10.73
CA LEU A 14 0.06 -20.73 -11.35
C LEU A 14 1.16 -21.80 -11.46
N PRO A 15 1.76 -22.00 -12.65
CA PRO A 15 2.91 -22.88 -12.79
C PRO A 15 4.10 -22.41 -11.93
N LYS A 16 4.86 -23.36 -11.39
CA LYS A 16 6.05 -23.06 -10.58
C LYS A 16 7.18 -22.49 -11.46
N GLY A 17 7.93 -21.54 -10.91
CA GLY A 17 9.12 -20.98 -11.57
C GLY A 17 8.86 -19.97 -12.68
N ILE A 18 7.60 -19.57 -12.91
CA ILE A 18 7.28 -18.57 -13.94
C ILE A 18 7.77 -17.17 -13.57
N ARG A 19 8.08 -16.37 -14.59
CA ARG A 19 8.30 -14.93 -14.46
C ARG A 19 7.10 -14.18 -15.03
N VAL A 20 6.56 -13.25 -14.26
CA VAL A 20 5.38 -12.46 -14.63
C VAL A 20 5.77 -10.99 -14.72
N VAL A 21 5.29 -10.30 -15.75
CA VAL A 21 5.38 -8.85 -15.88
C VAL A 21 3.99 -8.26 -15.68
N LEU A 22 3.86 -7.31 -14.76
CA LEU A 22 2.61 -6.58 -14.53
C LEU A 22 2.68 -5.22 -15.24
N VAL A 23 1.75 -4.99 -16.16
CA VAL A 23 1.57 -3.67 -16.76
C VAL A 23 0.61 -2.86 -15.89
N LEU A 24 1.11 -1.79 -15.29
CA LEU A 24 0.30 -0.82 -14.56
C LEU A 24 -0.07 0.31 -15.53
N THR A 25 -1.33 0.35 -15.95
CA THR A 25 -1.82 1.26 -17.00
C THR A 25 -2.05 2.70 -16.50
N GLY A 26 -2.01 2.93 -15.19
CA GLY A 26 -2.25 4.23 -14.56
C GLY A 26 -1.23 4.53 -13.46
N ASN A 27 -0.96 5.82 -13.27
CA ASN A 27 -0.20 6.33 -12.12
C ASN A 27 -1.15 6.47 -10.91
N GLY A 28 -0.66 6.16 -9.70
CA GLY A 28 -1.45 6.24 -8.47
C GLY A 28 -1.98 7.64 -8.13
N LEU A 29 -1.33 8.70 -8.59
CA LEU A 29 -1.75 10.10 -8.40
C LEU A 29 -3.04 10.45 -9.17
N LYS A 30 -3.52 9.58 -10.05
CA LYS A 30 -4.77 9.80 -10.79
C LYS A 30 -6.03 9.66 -9.92
N ASP A 31 -5.94 8.99 -8.77
CA ASP A 31 -7.05 8.80 -7.83
C ASP A 31 -6.53 8.92 -6.38
N PRO A 32 -6.29 10.16 -5.91
CA PRO A 32 -5.79 10.40 -4.56
C PRO A 32 -6.81 10.03 -3.49
N ASP A 33 -8.12 10.09 -3.78
CA ASP A 33 -9.17 9.77 -2.80
C ASP A 33 -9.14 8.29 -2.42
N ALA A 34 -9.00 7.39 -3.41
CA ALA A 34 -8.83 5.96 -3.15
C ALA A 34 -7.57 5.66 -2.29
N ALA A 35 -6.50 6.43 -2.48
CA ALA A 35 -5.29 6.31 -1.67
C ALA A 35 -5.52 6.79 -0.22
N VAL A 36 -6.17 7.94 -0.03
CA VAL A 36 -6.44 8.49 1.31
C VAL A 36 -7.39 7.59 2.12
N GLN A 37 -8.35 6.93 1.47
CA GLN A 37 -9.27 6.01 2.15
C GLN A 37 -8.60 4.75 2.71
N THR A 38 -7.43 4.37 2.19
CA THR A 38 -6.76 3.11 2.53
C THR A 38 -5.57 3.29 3.47
N ILE A 39 -5.18 4.53 3.78
CA ILE A 39 -4.10 4.84 4.72
C ILE A 39 -4.62 5.16 6.11
N ALA A 40 -3.83 4.84 7.13
CA ALA A 40 -4.08 5.32 8.48
C ALA A 40 -4.00 6.86 8.50
N ARG A 41 -4.86 7.49 9.30
CA ARG A 41 -4.77 8.93 9.51
C ARG A 41 -3.43 9.25 10.20
N PRO A 42 -2.79 10.37 9.83
CA PRO A 42 -1.64 10.86 10.60
C PRO A 42 -2.01 11.00 12.07
N ILE A 43 -1.06 10.70 12.95
CA ILE A 43 -1.22 10.92 14.38
C ILE A 43 -1.19 12.44 14.62
N GLU A 44 -2.28 12.97 15.17
CA GLU A 44 -2.36 14.38 15.55
C GLU A 44 -1.65 14.58 16.90
N ILE A 45 -0.76 15.57 16.97
CA ILE A 45 0.04 15.90 18.16
C ILE A 45 0.07 17.41 18.38
N ASP A 46 0.34 17.82 19.61
CA ASP A 46 0.59 19.22 19.95
C ASP A 46 1.89 19.74 19.34
N SER A 47 2.00 21.06 19.19
CA SER A 47 3.16 21.75 18.61
C SER A 47 4.36 21.86 19.56
N SER A 48 4.75 20.76 20.20
CA SER A 48 5.88 20.71 21.14
C SER A 48 6.86 19.58 20.82
N TRP A 49 8.11 19.75 21.27
CA TRP A 49 9.15 18.74 21.14
C TRP A 49 8.85 17.48 21.95
N ASP A 50 8.23 17.65 23.12
CA ASP A 50 7.85 16.54 23.99
C ASP A 50 6.81 15.65 23.30
N ALA A 51 5.74 16.25 22.76
CA ALA A 51 4.68 15.52 22.06
C ALA A 51 5.20 14.77 20.81
N LEU A 52 6.16 15.37 20.08
CA LEU A 52 6.80 14.72 18.94
C LEU A 52 7.65 13.52 19.37
N SER A 53 8.38 13.65 20.49
CA SER A 53 9.30 12.62 20.97
C SER A 53 8.57 11.38 21.50
N GLU A 54 7.34 11.53 21.98
CA GLU A 54 6.50 10.41 22.45
C GLU A 54 6.02 9.50 21.30
N VAL A 55 5.77 10.06 20.12
CA VAL A 55 5.18 9.32 18.98
C VAL A 55 6.21 8.82 17.97
N LEU A 56 7.44 9.35 18.01
CA LEU A 56 8.51 8.91 17.14
C LEU A 56 9.26 7.73 17.76
N PRO A 57 9.20 6.52 17.17
CA PRO A 57 10.12 5.46 17.52
C PRO A 57 11.51 5.82 16.97
N LEU A 58 12.40 6.30 17.85
CA LEU A 58 13.84 6.40 17.57
C LEU A 58 14.51 5.04 17.78
#